data_AF-A0A517XP89-F1
#
_entry.id   AF-A0A517XP89-F1
#
_cell.length_a   1.000
_cell.length_b   1.000
_cell.length_c   1.000
_cell.angle_alpha   90.00
_cell.angle_beta   90.00
_cell.angle_gamma   90.00
#
_symmetry.space_group_name_H-M   'P 1'
#
loop_
_entity.id
_entity.type
_entity.pdbx_description
1 polymer ?
#
loop_
_entity_poly.entity_id
_entity_poly.type
_entity_poly.pdbx_seq_one_letter_code
_entity_poly.pdbx_strand_id
1 'polypeptide(L)'
;MPRTAVRLALPAAALAAGFLLLPAAAQPLPAGSPLRYVPADAAVFVHADGAALWAGPVGEAARKAAPKEAGELTAKAKALFGVAPDQLKTVTVFWPKVTGPADLMSAGVVLTFKAPYDKAALQNGLAKNLPPDAPVRLVPKDATTAIFLTGGLDESYSAPRPVAETGPLTPYLREAATGTHLVAAGLTQANLPPEIRGTDLPPDVQAFRPLFHADAAAAFLGMGKELSLEVRVKSKTAAKAADAEKALGVLLGLAREGLNQMPARELADPAMKNTTAIVNAIKGGLKDAKVTTTATETRARVAVPADLPVAQAAAEATVKLREAAARAESFNNLKQIGLAMHNYHDTLGSLPPAAVVDRAGRPLLSWRVLILPYIEHQQLYNQFKLDEAWDGPTNKKLLDKMPRVFALPQQFATKAKATETHYQAFVGKGAAFDVLKGPRLIDFTDGTSNTLLVATAATPVPWTKPDDMAFDPAADMTAKLGYFPDVAHAVIGDGSVRALRKTIDRRTLAALITRSGGEVINDNDF
;
A
#
# COMPACT_ATOMS: atom_id res chain seq x y z
N MET A 1 6.21 2.49 17.84
CA MET A 1 6.86 2.25 16.52
C MET A 1 5.82 1.73 15.51
N PRO A 2 5.50 2.46 14.43
CA PRO A 2 4.48 2.04 13.48
C PRO A 2 5.02 1.02 12.46
N ARG A 3 4.42 -0.17 12.41
CA ARG A 3 4.75 -1.31 11.52
C ARG A 3 4.46 -1.07 10.01
N THR A 4 4.44 0.19 9.56
CA THR A 4 3.88 0.60 8.26
C THR A 4 4.89 0.50 7.10
N ALA A 5 6.20 0.53 7.37
CA ALA A 5 7.23 0.55 6.32
C ALA A 5 7.34 -0.75 5.48
N VAL A 6 6.85 -1.88 5.99
CA VAL A 6 6.88 -3.17 5.29
C VAL A 6 5.76 -3.29 4.22
N ARG A 7 4.74 -2.41 4.26
CA ARG A 7 3.53 -2.52 3.41
C ARG A 7 3.61 -1.82 2.04
N LEU A 8 4.75 -1.24 1.68
CA LEU A 8 4.95 -0.55 0.38
C LEU A 8 5.80 -1.35 -0.64
N ALA A 9 6.28 -2.54 -0.28
CA ALA A 9 7.11 -3.38 -1.17
C ALA A 9 6.44 -4.69 -1.66
N LEU A 10 5.28 -5.08 -1.11
CA LEU A 10 4.54 -6.28 -1.53
C LEU A 10 3.04 -5.96 -1.75
N PRO A 11 2.66 -5.61 -3.00
CA PRO A 11 1.46 -6.22 -3.58
C PRO A 11 1.58 -6.43 -5.12
N ALA A 12 2.72 -6.92 -5.62
CA ALA A 12 2.97 -7.04 -7.07
C ALA A 12 3.56 -8.40 -7.54
N ALA A 13 3.67 -9.41 -6.67
CA ALA A 13 4.41 -10.66 -6.96
C ALA A 13 3.54 -11.94 -6.85
N ALA A 14 2.51 -12.05 -7.69
CA ALA A 14 1.85 -13.29 -8.11
C ALA A 14 1.15 -13.02 -9.46
N LEU A 15 1.54 -13.58 -10.62
CA LEU A 15 0.92 -14.77 -11.25
C LEU A 15 1.61 -15.18 -12.59
N ALA A 16 2.76 -15.85 -12.49
CA ALA A 16 3.19 -17.22 -12.89
C ALA A 16 3.36 -17.80 -14.39
N ALA A 17 4.40 -18.65 -14.74
CA ALA A 17 4.55 -19.65 -15.90
C ALA A 17 5.57 -19.54 -17.09
N GLY A 18 6.42 -20.56 -17.38
CA GLY A 18 6.78 -20.95 -18.77
C GLY A 18 8.28 -21.10 -19.11
N PHE A 19 8.92 -22.22 -18.74
CA PHE A 19 10.25 -22.75 -19.16
C PHE A 19 11.51 -22.65 -18.26
N LEU A 20 12.27 -23.75 -18.32
CA LEU A 20 13.60 -23.95 -17.73
C LEU A 20 14.69 -23.35 -18.62
N LEU A 21 15.61 -22.61 -18.01
CA LEU A 21 17.01 -22.61 -18.42
C LEU A 21 17.90 -22.84 -17.18
N LEU A 22 18.87 -23.73 -17.37
CA LEU A 22 20.00 -23.97 -16.47
C LEU A 22 20.73 -22.65 -16.15
N PRO A 23 21.45 -22.54 -15.02
CA PRO A 23 22.09 -21.29 -14.64
C PRO A 23 23.05 -20.82 -15.74
N ALA A 24 22.77 -19.64 -16.31
CA ALA A 24 23.72 -18.90 -17.13
C ALA A 24 24.91 -18.50 -16.26
N ALA A 25 25.86 -19.40 -16.09
CA ALA A 25 27.08 -19.14 -15.34
C ALA A 25 27.92 -18.05 -16.03
N ALA A 26 28.55 -17.21 -15.21
CA ALA A 26 29.71 -16.38 -15.56
C ALA A 26 29.61 -15.30 -16.69
N GLN A 27 28.48 -15.06 -17.36
CA GLN A 27 28.40 -13.88 -18.27
C GLN A 27 28.21 -12.57 -17.49
N PRO A 28 29.00 -11.50 -17.70
CA PRO A 28 28.81 -10.25 -16.99
C PRO A 28 27.55 -9.48 -17.43
N LEU A 29 27.16 -8.43 -16.70
CA LEU A 29 26.10 -7.52 -17.16
C LEU A 29 26.54 -6.86 -18.49
N PRO A 30 25.66 -6.77 -19.52
CA PRO A 30 26.02 -6.14 -20.78
C PRO A 30 26.53 -4.71 -20.59
N ALA A 31 27.62 -4.35 -21.26
CA ALA A 31 28.33 -3.09 -21.00
C ALA A 31 27.43 -1.84 -21.18
N GLY A 32 26.48 -1.88 -22.11
CA GLY A 32 25.47 -0.82 -22.34
C GLY A 32 24.15 -0.99 -21.58
N SER A 33 24.04 -1.93 -20.63
CA SER A 33 22.79 -2.15 -19.88
C SER A 33 22.57 -1.03 -18.85
N PRO A 34 21.37 -0.39 -18.80
CA PRO A 34 21.04 0.59 -17.77
C PRO A 34 20.96 -0.04 -16.37
N LEU A 35 20.83 -1.36 -16.26
CA LEU A 35 20.88 -2.07 -14.97
C LEU A 35 22.27 -2.05 -14.33
N ARG A 36 23.31 -1.62 -15.06
CA ARG A 36 24.62 -1.31 -14.46
C ARG A 36 24.58 -0.13 -13.50
N TYR A 37 23.51 0.66 -13.40
CA TYR A 37 23.40 1.69 -12.36
C TYR A 37 22.80 1.17 -11.04
N VAL A 38 22.25 -0.05 -11.04
CA VAL A 38 21.70 -0.69 -9.82
C VAL A 38 22.84 -1.41 -9.07
N PRO A 39 23.03 -1.17 -7.76
CA PRO A 39 23.99 -1.94 -6.96
C PRO A 39 23.64 -3.44 -6.93
N ALA A 40 24.64 -4.32 -7.07
CA ALA A 40 24.43 -5.77 -7.03
C ALA A 40 23.98 -6.32 -5.66
N ASP A 41 24.05 -5.50 -4.61
CA ASP A 41 23.68 -5.77 -3.23
C ASP A 41 22.50 -4.91 -2.73
N ALA A 42 21.84 -4.13 -3.59
CA ALA A 42 20.71 -3.28 -3.21
C ALA A 42 19.64 -4.03 -2.41
N ALA A 43 19.02 -3.38 -1.42
CA ALA A 43 17.91 -3.95 -0.66
C ALA A 43 16.74 -4.38 -1.55
N VAL A 44 16.38 -3.52 -2.51
CA VAL A 44 15.31 -3.75 -3.48
C VAL A 44 15.66 -3.09 -4.83
N PHE A 45 15.35 -3.76 -5.94
CA PHE A 45 15.19 -3.12 -7.25
C PHE A 45 13.86 -3.54 -7.89
N VAL A 46 13.32 -2.66 -8.74
CA VAL A 46 12.21 -2.91 -9.65
C VAL A 46 12.58 -2.33 -11.01
N HIS A 47 12.66 -3.17 -12.03
CA HIS A 47 12.87 -2.83 -13.42
C HIS A 47 11.60 -3.09 -14.22
N ALA A 48 11.23 -2.20 -15.14
CA ALA A 48 10.05 -2.33 -15.97
C ALA A 48 10.32 -1.82 -17.38
N ASP A 49 9.89 -2.57 -18.40
CA ASP A 49 9.78 -2.06 -19.77
C ASP A 49 8.48 -1.25 -19.87
N GLY A 50 8.59 0.06 -19.63
CA GLY A 50 7.44 0.97 -19.60
C GLY A 50 6.73 1.04 -20.95
N ALA A 51 7.48 0.90 -22.03
CA ALA A 51 6.99 0.94 -23.39
C ALA A 51 6.15 -0.30 -23.72
N ALA A 52 6.65 -1.50 -23.41
CA ALA A 52 5.96 -2.76 -23.62
C ALA A 52 4.77 -2.90 -22.66
N LEU A 53 4.89 -2.44 -21.40
CA LEU A 53 3.78 -2.38 -20.46
C LEU A 53 2.64 -1.47 -20.92
N TRP A 54 2.93 -0.36 -21.59
CA TRP A 54 1.92 0.62 -22.00
C TRP A 54 1.31 0.33 -23.38
N ALA A 55 2.16 -0.02 -24.36
CA ALA A 55 1.76 -0.26 -25.74
C ALA A 55 1.39 -1.72 -26.02
N GLY A 56 1.84 -2.67 -25.21
CA GLY A 56 1.51 -4.09 -25.34
C GLY A 56 0.09 -4.43 -24.86
N PRO A 57 -0.34 -5.70 -25.03
CA PRO A 57 -1.72 -6.12 -24.78
C PRO A 57 -2.24 -5.83 -23.37
N VAL A 58 -1.39 -5.94 -22.35
CA VAL A 58 -1.72 -5.61 -20.95
C VAL A 58 -2.02 -4.12 -20.79
N GLY A 59 -1.17 -3.24 -21.35
CA GLY A 59 -1.39 -1.80 -21.33
C GLY A 59 -2.60 -1.38 -22.13
N GLU A 60 -2.84 -1.99 -23.29
CA GLU A 60 -4.03 -1.70 -24.09
C GLU A 60 -5.32 -2.08 -23.35
N ALA A 61 -5.39 -3.27 -22.75
CA ALA A 61 -6.55 -3.70 -21.98
C ALA A 61 -6.76 -2.83 -20.72
N ALA A 62 -5.69 -2.51 -19.98
CA ALA A 62 -5.77 -1.63 -18.83
C ALA A 62 -6.27 -0.22 -19.21
N ARG A 63 -5.83 0.32 -20.36
CA ARG A 63 -6.31 1.61 -20.89
C ARG A 63 -7.75 1.58 -21.36
N LYS A 64 -8.25 0.44 -21.86
CA LYS A 64 -9.66 0.25 -22.21
C LYS A 64 -10.56 0.10 -20.97
N ALA A 65 -10.08 -0.61 -19.95
CA ALA A 65 -10.81 -0.84 -18.70
C ALA A 65 -10.85 0.40 -17.79
N ALA A 66 -9.77 1.20 -17.77
CA ALA A 66 -9.60 2.36 -16.91
C ALA A 66 -9.15 3.60 -17.72
N PRO A 67 -10.01 4.13 -18.63
CA PRO A 67 -9.62 5.18 -19.57
C PRO A 67 -9.31 6.53 -18.90
N LYS A 68 -9.94 6.82 -17.75
CA LYS A 68 -9.69 8.03 -16.98
C LYS A 68 -8.31 7.98 -16.33
N GLU A 69 -8.01 6.88 -15.65
CA GLU A 69 -6.74 6.59 -14.99
C GLU A 69 -5.58 6.54 -16.00
N ALA A 70 -5.84 6.00 -17.20
CA ALA A 70 -4.92 6.06 -18.33
C ALA A 70 -4.64 7.51 -18.80
N GLY A 71 -5.67 8.34 -18.90
CA GLY A 71 -5.54 9.76 -19.19
C GLY A 71 -4.71 10.47 -18.12
N GLU A 72 -4.99 10.24 -16.85
CA GLU A 72 -4.24 10.79 -15.71
C GLU A 72 -2.77 10.32 -15.70
N LEU A 73 -2.48 9.05 -15.99
CA LEU A 73 -1.11 8.54 -16.07
C LEU A 73 -0.36 9.16 -17.26
N THR A 74 -1.03 9.35 -18.40
CA THR A 74 -0.46 10.02 -19.57
C THR A 74 -0.12 11.48 -19.25
N ALA A 75 -1.02 12.19 -18.56
CA ALA A 75 -0.80 13.57 -18.12
C ALA A 75 0.34 13.66 -17.12
N LYS A 76 0.39 12.76 -16.11
CA LYS A 76 1.48 12.69 -15.13
C LYS A 76 2.84 12.37 -15.77
N ALA A 77 2.90 11.44 -16.71
CA ALA A 77 4.14 11.11 -17.42
C ALA A 77 4.65 12.31 -18.22
N LYS A 78 3.78 13.02 -18.95
CA LYS A 78 4.16 14.26 -19.66
C LYS A 78 4.60 15.36 -18.69
N ALA A 79 3.91 15.53 -17.56
CA ALA A 79 4.21 16.55 -16.57
C ALA A 79 5.51 16.29 -15.80
N LEU A 80 5.86 15.04 -15.52
CA LEU A 80 7.08 14.64 -14.81
C LEU A 80 8.29 14.48 -15.74
N PHE A 81 8.09 13.86 -16.90
CA PHE A 81 9.18 13.37 -17.75
C PHE A 81 9.28 14.06 -19.12
N GLY A 82 8.37 14.99 -19.44
CA GLY A 82 8.30 15.65 -20.75
C GLY A 82 7.81 14.75 -21.89
N VAL A 83 7.54 13.46 -21.64
CA VAL A 83 7.22 12.45 -22.66
C VAL A 83 5.96 11.66 -22.31
N ALA A 84 5.34 11.04 -23.32
CA ALA A 84 4.24 10.10 -23.11
C ALA A 84 4.78 8.73 -22.60
N PRO A 85 3.97 7.90 -21.91
CA PRO A 85 4.45 6.66 -21.30
C PRO A 85 5.05 5.65 -22.28
N ASP A 86 4.61 5.64 -23.55
CA ASP A 86 5.14 4.78 -24.61
C ASP A 86 6.59 5.11 -25.02
N GLN A 87 7.07 6.32 -24.71
CA GLN A 87 8.42 6.79 -25.01
C GLN A 87 9.42 6.47 -23.89
N LEU A 88 8.94 6.15 -22.68
CA LEU A 88 9.74 5.60 -21.60
C LEU A 88 10.05 4.14 -21.94
N LYS A 89 11.25 3.87 -22.43
CA LYS A 89 11.69 2.52 -22.79
C LYS A 89 11.77 1.63 -21.56
N THR A 90 12.57 2.04 -20.56
CA THR A 90 12.59 1.35 -19.25
C THR A 90 12.57 2.32 -18.09
N VAL A 91 11.95 1.89 -17.00
CA VAL A 91 11.96 2.55 -15.70
C VAL A 91 12.55 1.56 -14.71
N THR A 92 13.64 1.94 -14.04
CA THR A 92 14.23 1.15 -12.96
C THR A 92 14.23 1.99 -11.69
N VAL A 93 13.77 1.44 -10.58
CA VAL A 93 13.89 2.04 -9.24
C VAL A 93 14.67 1.09 -8.36
N PHE A 94 15.59 1.61 -7.54
CA PHE A 94 16.30 0.81 -6.55
C PHE A 94 16.49 1.56 -5.24
N TRP A 95 16.51 0.80 -4.15
CA TRP A 95 16.90 1.26 -2.82
C TRP A 95 18.16 0.52 -2.41
N PRO A 96 19.31 1.20 -2.24
CA PRO A 96 20.54 0.56 -1.80
C PRO A 96 20.36 -0.17 -0.47
N LYS A 97 19.62 0.46 0.45
CA LYS A 97 19.30 -0.06 1.78
C LYS A 97 17.87 0.29 2.15
N VAL A 98 17.20 -0.57 2.91
CA VAL A 98 15.92 -0.28 3.58
C VAL A 98 15.99 -0.86 4.98
N THR A 99 16.34 -0.04 5.96
CA THR A 99 16.36 -0.40 7.40
C THR A 99 15.29 0.32 8.22
N GLY A 100 14.73 1.42 7.71
CA GLY A 100 13.60 2.11 8.33
C GLY A 100 12.78 2.94 7.34
N PRO A 101 11.72 3.63 7.81
CA PRO A 101 10.86 4.46 6.97
C PRO A 101 11.58 5.58 6.21
N ALA A 102 12.66 6.12 6.79
CA ALA A 102 13.46 7.18 6.18
C ALA A 102 14.17 6.71 4.89
N ASP A 103 14.70 5.49 4.89
CA ASP A 103 15.44 4.93 3.76
C ASP A 103 14.56 4.75 2.50
N LEU A 104 13.24 4.61 2.67
CA LEU A 104 12.28 4.56 1.55
C LEU A 104 12.27 5.85 0.71
N MET A 105 12.72 6.98 1.28
CA MET A 105 12.86 8.25 0.56
C MET A 105 14.16 8.34 -0.25
N SER A 106 15.11 7.42 -0.04
CA SER A 106 16.46 7.41 -0.61
C SER A 106 16.59 6.36 -1.73
N ALA A 107 16.04 6.70 -2.90
CA ALA A 107 15.95 5.83 -4.06
C ALA A 107 16.77 6.36 -5.24
N GLY A 108 17.34 5.43 -6.02
CA GLY A 108 17.85 5.71 -7.36
C GLY A 108 16.82 5.33 -8.41
N VAL A 109 16.54 6.21 -9.36
CA VAL A 109 15.64 5.97 -10.50
C VAL A 109 16.43 6.10 -11.80
N VAL A 110 16.50 5.03 -12.59
CA VAL A 110 17.13 5.01 -13.92
C VAL A 110 16.02 5.00 -14.97
N LEU A 111 15.93 6.05 -15.77
CA LEU A 111 15.04 6.13 -16.92
C LEU A 111 15.82 5.93 -18.21
N THR A 112 15.30 5.09 -19.10
CA THR A 112 15.72 5.09 -20.50
C THR A 112 14.57 5.44 -21.42
N PHE A 113 14.87 6.12 -22.52
CA PHE A 113 13.91 6.64 -23.49
C PHE A 113 14.11 5.99 -24.86
N LYS A 114 13.04 5.87 -25.65
CA LYS A 114 13.12 5.34 -27.04
C LYS A 114 13.82 6.28 -28.01
N ALA A 115 13.75 7.58 -27.74
CA ALA A 115 14.33 8.67 -28.51
C ALA A 115 15.01 9.66 -27.56
N PRO A 116 15.82 10.61 -28.06
CA PRO A 116 16.42 11.64 -27.21
C PRO A 116 15.38 12.41 -26.39
N TYR A 117 15.61 12.56 -25.08
CA TYR A 117 14.70 13.28 -24.19
C TYR A 117 15.08 14.75 -24.03
N ASP A 118 14.08 15.60 -23.79
CA ASP A 118 14.31 16.99 -23.40
C ASP A 118 14.74 17.07 -21.92
N LYS A 119 16.02 17.38 -21.71
CA LYS A 119 16.64 17.53 -20.39
C LYS A 119 16.00 18.65 -19.58
N ALA A 120 15.64 19.77 -20.21
CA ALA A 120 15.04 20.92 -19.53
C ALA A 120 13.59 20.63 -19.15
N ALA A 121 12.80 20.01 -20.04
CA ALA A 121 11.44 19.57 -19.71
C ALA A 121 11.42 18.56 -18.56
N LEU A 122 12.36 17.60 -18.56
CA LEU A 122 12.52 16.60 -17.49
C LEU A 122 12.92 17.24 -16.16
N GLN A 123 13.89 18.16 -16.16
CA GLN A 123 14.30 18.89 -14.96
C GLN A 123 13.17 19.77 -14.38
N ASN A 124 12.49 20.53 -15.25
CA ASN A 124 11.38 21.40 -14.86
C ASN A 124 10.16 20.59 -14.39
N GLY A 125 9.88 19.45 -15.02
CA GLY A 125 8.80 18.54 -14.65
C GLY A 125 8.97 18.01 -13.23
N LEU A 126 10.19 17.61 -12.87
CA LEU A 126 10.50 17.14 -11.52
C LEU A 126 10.47 18.27 -10.50
N ALA A 127 11.09 19.41 -10.78
CA ALA A 127 11.08 20.57 -9.88
C ALA A 127 9.67 21.11 -9.60
N LYS A 128 8.73 20.96 -10.54
CA LYS A 128 7.34 21.43 -10.40
C LYS A 128 6.41 20.42 -9.71
N ASN A 129 6.64 19.12 -9.86
CA ASN A 129 5.71 18.07 -9.41
C ASN A 129 6.20 17.28 -8.18
N LEU A 130 7.44 17.50 -7.74
CA LEU A 130 7.96 16.99 -6.47
C LEU A 130 7.91 18.08 -5.38
N PRO A 131 7.94 17.72 -4.09
CA PRO A 131 7.97 18.70 -3.01
C PRO A 131 9.19 19.64 -3.15
N PRO A 132 9.08 20.95 -2.85
CA PRO A 132 10.18 21.91 -3.01
C PRO A 132 11.46 21.52 -2.24
N ASP A 133 11.27 20.92 -1.06
CA ASP A 133 12.36 20.50 -0.18
C ASP A 133 12.82 19.04 -0.44
N ALA A 134 12.28 18.36 -1.45
CA ALA A 134 12.68 17.01 -1.78
C ALA A 134 14.09 17.00 -2.38
N PRO A 135 15.09 16.35 -1.74
CA PRO A 135 16.47 16.36 -2.22
C PRO A 135 16.59 15.42 -3.43
N VAL A 136 16.24 15.92 -4.62
CA VAL A 136 16.26 15.18 -5.88
C VAL A 136 17.29 15.75 -6.84
N ARG A 137 18.27 14.91 -7.22
CA ARG A 137 19.33 15.25 -8.17
C ARG A 137 19.11 14.51 -9.49
N LEU A 138 18.84 15.26 -10.55
CA LEU A 138 18.89 14.75 -11.92
C LEU A 138 20.35 14.68 -12.38
N VAL A 139 20.77 13.50 -12.84
CA VAL A 139 22.07 13.26 -13.45
C VAL A 139 21.87 12.70 -14.87
N PRO A 140 21.89 13.55 -15.91
CA PRO A 140 21.85 13.11 -17.31
C PRO A 140 23.07 12.24 -17.62
N LYS A 141 22.90 11.14 -18.36
CA LYS A 141 24.01 10.25 -18.74
C LYS A 141 24.33 10.29 -20.22
N ASP A 142 23.31 10.16 -21.05
CA ASP A 142 23.41 10.29 -22.51
C ASP A 142 22.12 10.92 -23.06
N ALA A 143 21.93 10.88 -24.39
CA ALA A 143 20.73 11.42 -25.03
C ALA A 143 19.44 10.66 -24.64
N THR A 144 19.55 9.39 -24.26
CA THR A 144 18.47 8.43 -24.01
C THR A 144 18.43 7.89 -22.58
N THR A 145 19.37 8.26 -21.71
CA THR A 145 19.43 7.82 -20.30
C THR A 145 19.52 9.00 -19.33
N ALA A 146 18.69 8.96 -18.29
CA ALA A 146 18.69 9.89 -17.17
C ALA A 146 18.62 9.12 -15.84
N ILE A 147 19.29 9.63 -14.80
CA ILE A 147 19.22 9.08 -13.44
C ILE A 147 18.72 10.14 -12.48
N PHE A 148 17.89 9.75 -11.51
CA PHE A 148 17.44 10.58 -10.41
C PHE A 148 17.87 9.94 -9.10
N LEU A 149 18.44 10.74 -8.23
CA LEU A 149 18.85 10.33 -6.89
C LEU A 149 18.00 11.11 -5.89
N THR A 150 17.25 10.42 -5.05
CA THR A 150 16.39 11.02 -4.03
C THR A 150 16.94 10.79 -2.62
N GLY A 151 16.39 11.50 -1.62
CA GLY A 151 16.66 11.23 -0.21
C GLY A 151 18.13 11.34 0.20
N GLY A 152 18.92 12.16 -0.51
CA GLY A 152 20.33 12.36 -0.21
C GLY A 152 21.30 11.29 -0.73
N LEU A 153 20.88 10.37 -1.62
CA LEU A 153 21.83 9.51 -2.32
C LEU A 153 22.88 10.33 -3.09
N ASP A 154 24.16 9.99 -2.92
CA ASP A 154 25.28 10.67 -3.56
C ASP A 154 25.53 10.21 -5.01
N GLU A 155 26.36 10.97 -5.73
CA GLU A 155 26.58 10.76 -7.17
C GLU A 155 27.25 9.43 -7.53
N SER A 156 27.82 8.67 -6.59
CA SER A 156 28.34 7.32 -6.86
C SER A 156 27.23 6.36 -7.31
N TYR A 157 25.99 6.57 -6.89
CA TYR A 157 24.82 5.84 -7.37
C TYR A 157 24.40 6.20 -8.80
N SER A 158 25.06 7.19 -9.41
CA SER A 158 24.91 7.50 -10.83
C SER A 158 26.07 6.95 -11.69
N ALA A 159 27.11 6.36 -11.09
CA ALA A 159 28.20 5.73 -11.84
C ALA A 159 27.80 4.32 -12.28
N PRO A 160 28.15 3.87 -13.50
CA PRO A 160 27.87 2.50 -13.92
C PRO A 160 28.80 1.52 -13.22
N ARG A 161 28.23 0.60 -12.45
CA ARG A 161 28.90 -0.50 -11.75
C ARG A 161 29.82 -1.28 -12.68
N PRO A 162 30.98 -1.78 -12.21
CA PRO A 162 31.88 -2.61 -13.01
C PRO A 162 31.16 -3.78 -13.66
N VAL A 163 31.57 -4.11 -14.88
CA VAL A 163 31.03 -5.24 -15.66
C VAL A 163 31.21 -6.57 -14.90
N ALA A 164 32.27 -6.68 -14.09
CA ALA A 164 32.58 -7.80 -13.21
C ALA A 164 32.02 -7.69 -11.77
N GLU A 165 31.17 -6.71 -11.45
CA GLU A 165 30.58 -6.59 -10.11
C GLU A 165 29.70 -7.82 -9.80
N THR A 166 29.91 -8.41 -8.63
CA THR A 166 29.15 -9.56 -8.15
C THR A 166 28.51 -9.27 -6.79
N GLY A 167 27.26 -9.70 -6.64
CA GLY A 167 26.45 -9.55 -5.44
C GLY A 167 25.20 -10.43 -5.53
N PRO A 168 24.36 -10.47 -4.48
CA PRO A 168 23.21 -11.36 -4.44
C PRO A 168 22.19 -11.12 -5.58
N LEU A 169 22.08 -9.89 -6.10
CA LEU A 169 21.17 -9.54 -7.20
C LEU A 169 21.76 -9.70 -8.60
N THR A 170 23.08 -9.87 -8.77
CA THR A 170 23.72 -9.99 -10.10
C THR A 170 23.00 -10.97 -11.06
N PRO A 171 22.60 -12.20 -10.67
CA PRO A 171 21.87 -13.08 -11.59
C PRO A 171 20.50 -12.52 -12.00
N TYR A 172 19.84 -11.76 -11.14
CA TYR A 172 18.50 -11.21 -11.37
C TYR A 172 18.54 -9.92 -12.20
N LEU A 173 19.54 -9.07 -11.97
CA LEU A 173 19.83 -7.93 -12.84
C LEU A 173 20.22 -8.39 -14.25
N ARG A 174 20.94 -9.51 -14.38
CA ARG A 174 21.26 -10.12 -15.68
C ARG A 174 20.01 -10.65 -16.40
N GLU A 175 19.16 -11.38 -15.69
CA GLU A 175 17.88 -11.89 -16.21
C GLU A 175 16.98 -10.73 -16.69
N ALA A 176 16.87 -9.65 -15.90
CA ALA A 176 16.17 -8.44 -16.28
C ALA A 176 16.80 -7.74 -17.51
N ALA A 177 18.14 -7.74 -17.63
CA ALA A 177 18.85 -7.14 -18.76
C ALA A 177 18.64 -7.87 -20.11
N THR A 178 18.02 -9.04 -20.14
CA THR A 178 17.67 -9.74 -21.39
C THR A 178 16.56 -9.05 -22.18
N GLY A 179 15.72 -8.23 -21.51
CA GLY A 179 14.56 -7.60 -22.12
C GLY A 179 13.38 -8.55 -22.41
N THR A 180 13.41 -9.79 -21.91
CA THR A 180 12.31 -10.76 -22.08
C THR A 180 11.16 -10.59 -21.07
N HIS A 181 11.36 -9.73 -20.07
CA HIS A 181 10.42 -9.49 -18.97
C HIS A 181 9.85 -8.08 -19.01
N LEU A 182 8.52 -7.93 -18.91
CA LEU A 182 7.82 -6.66 -18.74
C LEU A 182 8.19 -6.00 -17.40
N VAL A 183 8.34 -6.80 -16.35
CA VAL A 183 8.76 -6.35 -15.01
C VAL A 183 9.74 -7.36 -14.43
N ALA A 184 10.78 -6.89 -13.76
CA ALA A 184 11.64 -7.71 -12.92
C ALA A 184 11.89 -6.99 -11.60
N ALA A 185 11.53 -7.59 -10.48
CA ALA A 185 11.81 -7.07 -9.15
C ALA A 185 12.74 -8.04 -8.40
N GLY A 186 13.62 -7.53 -7.56
CA GLY A 186 14.47 -8.35 -6.71
C GLY A 186 14.83 -7.67 -5.41
N LEU A 187 15.16 -8.47 -4.40
CA LEU A 187 15.47 -8.01 -3.05
C LEU A 187 16.64 -8.81 -2.44
N THR A 188 17.33 -8.22 -1.47
CA THR A 188 18.36 -8.88 -0.67
C THR A 188 18.03 -8.79 0.81
N GLN A 189 18.13 -9.91 1.53
CA GLN A 189 17.80 -9.92 2.97
C GLN A 189 18.86 -9.21 3.83
N ALA A 190 20.08 -9.03 3.32
CA ALA A 190 21.15 -8.35 4.06
C ALA A 190 20.80 -6.87 4.35
N ASN A 191 20.20 -6.18 3.37
CA ASN A 191 19.92 -4.75 3.41
C ASN A 191 18.44 -4.41 3.70
N LEU A 192 17.65 -5.40 4.16
CA LEU A 192 16.28 -5.25 4.66
C LEU A 192 16.23 -5.23 6.21
N PRO A 193 15.14 -4.72 6.84
CA PRO A 193 15.06 -4.61 8.30
C PRO A 193 15.10 -5.99 8.97
N PRO A 194 15.82 -6.18 10.10
CA PRO A 194 15.96 -7.47 10.75
C PRO A 194 14.64 -8.03 11.28
N GLU A 195 13.63 -7.19 11.53
CA GLU A 195 12.30 -7.57 12.01
C GLU A 195 11.56 -8.49 11.01
N ILE A 196 11.84 -8.35 9.71
CA ILE A 196 11.28 -9.24 8.66
C ILE A 196 11.80 -10.68 8.83
N ARG A 197 12.97 -10.84 9.49
CA ARG A 197 13.63 -12.12 9.79
C ARG A 197 13.33 -12.61 11.22
N GLY A 198 12.39 -11.96 11.93
CA GLY A 198 12.04 -12.29 13.30
C GLY A 198 11.42 -13.69 13.47
N THR A 199 11.53 -14.25 14.67
CA THR A 199 10.87 -15.51 15.04
C THR A 199 9.40 -15.33 15.45
N ASP A 200 9.01 -14.13 15.86
CA ASP A 200 7.65 -13.73 16.25
C ASP A 200 6.79 -13.40 15.02
N LEU A 201 6.62 -14.41 14.15
CA LEU A 201 5.75 -14.33 12.98
C LEU A 201 4.33 -14.81 13.36
N PRO A 202 3.27 -14.06 13.01
CA PRO A 202 1.88 -14.50 13.17
C PRO A 202 1.64 -15.89 12.55
N PRO A 203 0.78 -16.76 13.14
CA PRO A 203 0.65 -18.17 12.75
C PRO A 203 0.40 -18.40 11.25
N ASP A 204 -0.38 -17.52 10.63
CA ASP A 204 -0.72 -17.49 9.21
C ASP A 204 0.48 -17.27 8.28
N VAL A 205 1.54 -16.61 8.75
CA VAL A 205 2.76 -16.34 7.97
C VAL A 205 3.98 -17.18 8.37
N GLN A 206 3.88 -18.01 9.43
CA GLN A 206 4.99 -18.89 9.86
C GLN A 206 5.41 -19.88 8.77
N ALA A 207 4.47 -20.35 7.93
CA ALA A 207 4.76 -21.25 6.80
C ALA A 207 5.70 -20.61 5.75
N PHE A 208 5.74 -19.28 5.65
CA PHE A 208 6.59 -18.55 4.71
C PHE A 208 7.94 -18.13 5.31
N ARG A 209 8.19 -18.41 6.59
CA ARG A 209 9.45 -18.09 7.29
C ARG A 209 10.72 -18.43 6.49
N PRO A 210 10.82 -19.58 5.76
CA PRO A 210 11.98 -19.86 4.92
C PRO A 210 12.30 -18.78 3.87
N LEU A 211 11.29 -18.13 3.29
CA LEU A 211 11.46 -17.10 2.25
C LEU A 211 12.11 -15.82 2.81
N PHE A 212 11.84 -15.49 4.07
CA PHE A 212 12.46 -14.36 4.76
C PHE A 212 13.91 -14.63 5.18
N HIS A 213 14.37 -15.89 5.22
CA HIS A 213 15.75 -16.27 5.53
C HIS A 213 16.60 -16.62 4.29
N ALA A 214 16.10 -16.34 3.08
CA ALA A 214 16.89 -16.40 1.85
C ALA A 214 18.06 -15.39 1.88
N ASP A 215 19.00 -15.48 0.94
CA ASP A 215 19.98 -14.40 0.69
C ASP A 215 19.36 -13.30 -0.18
N ALA A 216 18.67 -13.73 -1.25
CA ALA A 216 18.00 -12.87 -2.19
C ALA A 216 16.78 -13.58 -2.80
N ALA A 217 15.83 -12.80 -3.29
CA ALA A 217 14.70 -13.30 -4.08
C ALA A 217 14.40 -12.34 -5.23
N ALA A 218 13.79 -12.86 -6.29
CA ALA A 218 13.33 -12.06 -7.42
C ALA A 218 12.03 -12.60 -8.01
N ALA A 219 11.28 -11.70 -8.65
CA ALA A 219 10.04 -11.98 -9.35
C ALA A 219 10.10 -11.35 -10.75
N PHE A 220 9.84 -12.15 -11.79
CA PHE A 220 9.95 -11.73 -13.20
C PHE A 220 8.62 -11.89 -13.92
N LEU A 221 7.99 -10.80 -14.36
CA LEU A 221 6.77 -10.82 -15.17
C LEU A 221 7.13 -10.79 -16.66
N GLY A 222 7.16 -11.94 -17.33
CA GLY A 222 7.35 -12.06 -18.78
C GLY A 222 6.03 -12.07 -19.57
N MET A 223 6.12 -11.70 -20.85
CA MET A 223 5.01 -11.71 -21.80
C MET A 223 5.49 -12.26 -23.15
N GLY A 224 4.81 -13.30 -23.65
CA GLY A 224 5.06 -13.89 -24.96
C GLY A 224 3.79 -14.52 -25.52
N LYS A 225 3.82 -15.81 -25.83
CA LYS A 225 2.60 -16.61 -26.08
C LYS A 225 1.77 -16.86 -24.81
N GLU A 226 2.40 -16.68 -23.65
CA GLU A 226 1.85 -16.84 -22.31
C GLU A 226 2.18 -15.57 -21.50
N LEU A 227 1.32 -15.23 -20.53
CA LEU A 227 1.66 -14.31 -19.46
C LEU A 227 2.35 -15.12 -18.34
N SER A 228 3.43 -14.58 -17.79
CA SER A 228 4.30 -15.32 -16.87
C SER A 228 4.82 -14.52 -15.69
N LEU A 229 4.65 -14.94 -14.43
CA LEU A 229 5.61 -14.65 -13.35
C LEU A 229 6.58 -15.82 -13.18
N GLU A 230 7.82 -15.54 -12.83
CA GLU A 230 8.76 -16.49 -12.24
C GLU A 230 9.27 -15.93 -10.93
N VAL A 231 9.09 -16.67 -9.83
CA VAL A 231 9.70 -16.34 -8.53
C VAL A 231 10.95 -17.19 -8.38
N ARG A 232 12.10 -16.56 -8.14
CA ARG A 232 13.37 -17.21 -7.82
C ARG A 232 13.80 -16.83 -6.40
N VAL A 233 14.25 -17.79 -5.61
CA VAL A 233 14.70 -17.61 -4.23
C VAL A 233 16.06 -18.26 -4.10
N LYS A 234 17.08 -17.49 -3.74
CA LYS A 234 18.44 -17.98 -3.51
C LYS A 234 18.71 -18.08 -2.01
N SER A 235 19.10 -19.26 -1.58
CA SER A 235 19.33 -19.62 -0.18
C SER A 235 20.80 -20.00 0.07
N LYS A 236 21.29 -19.77 1.29
CA LYS A 236 22.69 -20.03 1.68
C LYS A 236 23.15 -21.47 1.47
N THR A 237 22.24 -22.43 1.59
CA THR A 237 22.53 -23.86 1.56
C THR A 237 21.42 -24.63 0.84
N ALA A 238 21.73 -25.83 0.34
CA ALA A 238 20.73 -26.71 -0.27
C ALA A 238 19.58 -27.07 0.70
N ALA A 239 19.86 -27.23 1.99
CA ALA A 239 18.83 -27.42 3.00
C ALA A 239 17.88 -26.21 3.10
N LYS A 240 18.40 -24.99 3.02
CA LYS A 240 17.57 -23.76 3.01
C LYS A 240 16.86 -23.52 1.68
N ALA A 241 17.34 -24.08 0.58
CA ALA A 241 16.61 -24.12 -0.67
C ALA A 241 15.41 -25.11 -0.58
N ALA A 242 15.62 -26.29 -0.01
CA ALA A 242 14.52 -27.24 0.26
C ALA A 242 13.47 -26.70 1.25
N ASP A 243 13.86 -25.88 2.24
CA ASP A 243 12.91 -25.16 3.10
C ASP A 243 12.10 -24.12 2.29
N ALA A 244 12.75 -23.37 1.38
CA ALA A 244 12.09 -22.39 0.51
C ALA A 244 11.15 -23.06 -0.51
N GLU A 245 11.49 -24.25 -1.00
CA GLU A 245 10.64 -25.06 -1.88
C GLU A 245 9.31 -25.41 -1.24
N LYS A 246 9.34 -25.87 0.02
CA LYS A 246 8.13 -26.15 0.80
C LYS A 246 7.29 -24.88 0.99
N ALA A 247 7.92 -23.76 1.33
CA ALA A 247 7.22 -22.49 1.54
C ALA A 247 6.54 -21.96 0.25
N LEU A 248 7.21 -22.05 -0.91
CA LEU A 248 6.60 -21.74 -2.20
C LEU A 248 5.48 -22.74 -2.55
N GLY A 249 5.65 -24.02 -2.23
CA GLY A 249 4.62 -25.05 -2.38
C GLY A 249 3.34 -24.74 -1.59
N VAL A 250 3.47 -24.29 -0.34
CA VAL A 250 2.35 -23.83 0.49
C VAL A 250 1.66 -22.60 -0.12
N LEU A 251 2.44 -21.60 -0.56
CA LEU A 251 1.91 -20.40 -1.21
C LEU A 251 1.10 -20.73 -2.47
N LEU A 252 1.59 -21.67 -3.29
CA LEU A 252 0.85 -22.20 -4.44
C LEU A 252 -0.40 -22.99 -4.05
N GLY A 253 -0.35 -23.75 -2.96
CA GLY A 253 -1.50 -24.45 -2.37
C GLY A 253 -2.63 -23.48 -1.99
N LEU A 254 -2.30 -22.44 -1.22
CA LEU A 254 -3.25 -21.41 -0.79
C LEU A 254 -3.83 -20.61 -1.97
N ALA A 255 -3.01 -20.31 -3.00
CA ALA A 255 -3.49 -19.67 -4.22
C ALA A 255 -4.50 -20.55 -5.00
N ARG A 256 -4.29 -21.87 -5.05
CA ARG A 256 -5.26 -22.84 -5.62
C ARG A 256 -6.53 -22.87 -4.79
N GLU A 257 -6.41 -22.94 -3.47
CA GLU A 257 -7.53 -23.04 -2.54
C GLU A 257 -8.41 -21.80 -2.58
N GLY A 258 -7.84 -20.59 -2.49
CA GLY A 258 -8.59 -19.34 -2.54
C GLY A 258 -9.42 -19.16 -3.82
N LEU A 259 -8.91 -19.61 -4.97
CA LEU A 259 -9.67 -19.61 -6.23
C LEU A 259 -10.74 -20.71 -6.29
N ASN A 260 -10.58 -21.80 -5.56
CA ASN A 260 -11.59 -22.85 -5.45
C ASN A 260 -12.71 -22.48 -4.48
N GLN A 261 -12.42 -21.64 -3.47
CA GLN A 261 -13.41 -21.09 -2.54
C GLN A 261 -14.19 -19.90 -3.11
N MET A 262 -13.82 -19.35 -4.27
CA MET A 262 -14.63 -18.31 -4.95
C MET A 262 -16.05 -18.83 -5.22
N PRO A 263 -17.10 -18.15 -4.73
CA PRO A 263 -18.46 -18.65 -4.80
C PRO A 263 -18.94 -18.78 -6.25
N ALA A 264 -19.38 -19.99 -6.62
CA ALA A 264 -19.79 -20.29 -8.00
C ALA A 264 -20.89 -19.36 -8.56
N ARG A 265 -21.67 -18.70 -7.69
CA ARG A 265 -22.66 -17.68 -8.09
C ARG A 265 -22.04 -16.40 -8.65
N GLU A 266 -20.89 -15.94 -8.15
CA GLU A 266 -20.19 -14.76 -8.71
C GLU A 266 -19.54 -15.06 -10.06
N LEU A 267 -19.12 -16.32 -10.27
CA LEU A 267 -18.53 -16.79 -11.53
C LEU A 267 -19.58 -17.20 -12.59
N ALA A 268 -20.86 -17.19 -12.23
CA ALA A 268 -21.98 -17.53 -13.11
C ALA A 268 -22.74 -16.31 -13.65
N ASP A 269 -22.39 -15.10 -13.21
CA ASP A 269 -22.99 -13.86 -13.73
C ASP A 269 -22.62 -13.65 -15.21
N PRO A 270 -23.60 -13.49 -16.13
CA PRO A 270 -23.33 -13.17 -17.54
C PRO A 270 -22.47 -11.91 -17.76
N ALA A 271 -22.52 -10.94 -16.85
CA ALA A 271 -21.66 -9.75 -16.88
C ALA A 271 -20.18 -10.06 -16.58
N MET A 272 -19.89 -11.19 -15.94
CA MET A 272 -18.56 -11.63 -15.50
C MET A 272 -17.92 -12.68 -16.43
N LYS A 273 -18.46 -12.87 -17.65
CA LYS A 273 -18.01 -13.90 -18.61
C LYS A 273 -16.51 -13.90 -18.88
N ASN A 274 -15.87 -12.73 -18.92
CA ASN A 274 -14.41 -12.61 -19.05
C ASN A 274 -13.69 -13.09 -17.78
N THR A 275 -14.17 -12.69 -16.60
CA THR A 275 -13.61 -13.08 -15.30
C THR A 275 -13.60 -14.60 -15.11
N THR A 276 -14.66 -15.31 -15.53
CA THR A 276 -14.73 -16.78 -15.41
C THR A 276 -13.70 -17.50 -16.29
N ALA A 277 -13.48 -17.03 -17.52
CA ALA A 277 -12.43 -17.55 -18.39
C ALA A 277 -11.03 -17.37 -17.76
N ILE A 278 -10.81 -16.23 -17.11
CA ILE A 278 -9.53 -15.88 -16.51
C ILE A 278 -9.28 -16.65 -15.21
N VAL A 279 -10.29 -16.79 -14.34
CA VAL A 279 -10.21 -17.63 -13.14
C VAL A 279 -9.92 -19.10 -13.52
N ASN A 280 -10.55 -19.61 -14.57
CA ASN A 280 -10.26 -20.96 -15.06
C ASN A 280 -8.83 -21.10 -15.62
N ALA A 281 -8.33 -20.09 -16.31
CA ALA A 281 -6.95 -20.09 -16.81
C ALA A 281 -5.92 -20.01 -15.68
N ILE A 282 -6.14 -19.15 -14.68
CA ILE A 282 -5.29 -19.06 -13.49
C ILE A 282 -5.34 -20.39 -12.71
N LYS A 283 -6.52 -21.03 -12.59
CA LYS A 283 -6.64 -22.39 -12.02
C LYS A 283 -5.83 -23.43 -12.82
N GLY A 284 -5.88 -23.37 -14.15
CA GLY A 284 -5.06 -24.21 -15.04
C GLY A 284 -3.57 -23.99 -14.80
N GLY A 285 -3.11 -22.75 -14.87
CA GLY A 285 -1.73 -22.38 -14.55
C GLY A 285 -1.29 -22.87 -13.18
N LEU A 286 -2.10 -22.63 -12.15
CA LEU A 286 -1.83 -23.07 -10.77
C LEU A 286 -1.81 -24.59 -10.64
N LYS A 287 -2.62 -25.33 -11.38
CA LYS A 287 -2.54 -26.80 -11.43
C LYS A 287 -1.19 -27.24 -12.00
N ASP A 288 -0.74 -26.60 -13.07
CA ASP A 288 0.52 -26.92 -13.76
C ASP A 288 1.76 -26.29 -13.09
N ALA A 289 1.55 -25.50 -12.03
CA ALA A 289 2.59 -24.94 -11.18
C ALA A 289 3.57 -26.00 -10.67
N LYS A 290 4.85 -25.79 -10.95
CA LYS A 290 5.93 -26.58 -10.35
C LYS A 290 6.89 -25.65 -9.61
N VAL A 291 7.31 -26.10 -8.44
CA VAL A 291 8.48 -25.58 -7.75
C VAL A 291 9.64 -26.50 -8.11
N THR A 292 10.80 -25.93 -8.43
CA THR A 292 12.01 -26.69 -8.73
C THR A 292 13.19 -26.10 -7.96
N THR A 293 14.01 -26.95 -7.35
CA THR A 293 15.23 -26.54 -6.65
C THR A 293 16.45 -27.07 -7.37
N THR A 294 17.47 -26.22 -7.53
CA THR A 294 18.77 -26.57 -8.11
C THR A 294 19.86 -26.00 -7.22
N ALA A 295 20.55 -26.89 -6.49
CA ALA A 295 21.55 -26.57 -5.47
C ALA A 295 21.04 -25.55 -4.42
N THR A 296 21.30 -24.26 -4.62
CA THR A 296 20.96 -23.17 -3.70
C THR A 296 19.85 -22.25 -4.21
N GLU A 297 19.31 -22.48 -5.41
CA GLU A 297 18.21 -21.68 -5.96
C GLU A 297 16.93 -22.51 -6.13
N THR A 298 15.84 -21.99 -5.61
CA THR A 298 14.48 -22.52 -5.76
C THR A 298 13.69 -21.60 -6.68
N ARG A 299 12.91 -22.16 -7.61
CA ARG A 299 12.11 -21.42 -8.60
C ARG A 299 10.66 -21.90 -8.59
N ALA A 300 9.70 -20.98 -8.73
CA ALA A 300 8.27 -21.29 -8.87
C ALA A 300 7.64 -20.51 -10.04
N ARG A 301 6.81 -21.21 -10.83
CA ARG A 301 6.26 -20.71 -12.10
C ARG A 301 4.92 -21.44 -12.41
N VAL A 302 3.81 -20.73 -12.73
CA VAL A 302 2.41 -21.24 -13.04
C VAL A 302 1.64 -20.54 -14.23
N ALA A 303 1.56 -21.08 -15.46
CA ALA A 303 1.33 -20.27 -16.71
C ALA A 303 -0.12 -19.99 -17.06
N VAL A 304 -0.37 -18.84 -17.71
CA VAL A 304 -1.67 -18.57 -18.34
C VAL A 304 -1.51 -18.14 -19.81
N PRO A 305 -2.33 -18.67 -20.73
CA PRO A 305 -2.35 -18.23 -22.12
C PRO A 305 -2.57 -16.72 -22.28
N ALA A 306 -1.84 -16.08 -23.19
CA ALA A 306 -1.88 -14.62 -23.39
C ALA A 306 -3.02 -14.13 -24.31
N ASP A 307 -3.72 -15.05 -24.99
CA ASP A 307 -4.87 -14.79 -25.88
C ASP A 307 -6.18 -14.56 -25.12
N LEU A 308 -6.25 -15.01 -23.88
CA LEU A 308 -7.35 -14.74 -22.97
C LEU A 308 -7.38 -13.26 -22.53
N PRO A 309 -8.54 -12.74 -22.08
CA PRO A 309 -8.64 -11.38 -21.51
C PRO A 309 -7.94 -11.21 -20.14
N VAL A 310 -6.89 -11.99 -19.84
CA VAL A 310 -6.07 -11.88 -18.60
C VAL A 310 -5.55 -10.47 -18.40
N ALA A 311 -5.20 -9.79 -19.48
CA ALA A 311 -4.83 -8.38 -19.51
C ALA A 311 -5.90 -7.47 -18.85
N GLN A 312 -7.19 -7.77 -19.06
CA GLN A 312 -8.31 -7.05 -18.47
C GLN A 312 -8.51 -7.43 -16.99
N ALA A 313 -8.51 -8.72 -16.63
CA ALA A 313 -8.62 -9.09 -15.22
C ALA A 313 -7.39 -8.72 -14.39
N ALA A 314 -6.19 -8.63 -14.97
CA ALA A 314 -5.03 -8.10 -14.27
C ALA A 314 -5.27 -6.65 -13.86
N ALA A 315 -5.94 -5.84 -14.70
CA ALA A 315 -6.37 -4.50 -14.35
C ALA A 315 -7.47 -4.52 -13.27
N GLU A 316 -8.53 -5.33 -13.42
CA GLU A 316 -9.63 -5.45 -12.45
C GLU A 316 -9.14 -5.97 -11.07
N ALA A 317 -8.26 -6.97 -11.05
CA ALA A 317 -7.62 -7.50 -9.86
C ALA A 317 -6.69 -6.46 -9.21
N THR A 318 -5.99 -5.64 -10.00
CA THR A 318 -5.19 -4.52 -9.48
C THR A 318 -6.08 -3.47 -8.80
N VAL A 319 -7.28 -3.19 -9.33
CA VAL A 319 -8.26 -2.31 -8.67
C VAL A 319 -8.72 -2.93 -7.34
N LYS A 320 -9.19 -4.19 -7.34
CA LYS A 320 -9.60 -4.89 -6.12
C LYS A 320 -8.48 -4.98 -5.07
N LEU A 321 -7.22 -5.17 -5.50
CA LEU A 321 -6.05 -5.22 -4.61
C LEU A 321 -5.73 -3.85 -4.01
N ARG A 322 -5.88 -2.75 -4.78
CA ARG A 322 -5.76 -1.38 -4.25
C ARG A 322 -6.87 -1.05 -3.26
N GLU A 323 -8.10 -1.50 -3.51
CA GLU A 323 -9.20 -1.37 -2.55
C GLU A 323 -8.93 -2.15 -1.27
N ALA A 324 -8.49 -3.41 -1.36
CA ALA A 324 -8.12 -4.22 -0.20
C ALA A 324 -6.97 -3.59 0.60
N ALA A 325 -5.93 -3.06 -0.06
CA ALA A 325 -4.85 -2.33 0.59
C ALA A 325 -5.35 -1.05 1.28
N ALA A 326 -6.25 -0.30 0.63
CA ALA A 326 -6.86 0.89 1.23
C ALA A 326 -7.73 0.55 2.45
N ARG A 327 -8.44 -0.59 2.42
CA ARG A 327 -9.17 -1.09 3.60
C ARG A 327 -8.20 -1.46 4.74
N ALA A 328 -7.11 -2.14 4.43
CA ALA A 328 -6.11 -2.58 5.41
C ALA A 328 -5.31 -1.44 6.07
N GLU A 329 -5.01 -0.36 5.33
CA GLU A 329 -4.41 0.86 5.91
C GLU A 329 -5.46 1.64 6.73
N SER A 330 -6.72 1.70 6.28
CA SER A 330 -7.81 2.30 7.07
C SER A 330 -8.04 1.60 8.42
N PHE A 331 -8.04 0.26 8.43
CA PHE A 331 -8.07 -0.55 9.65
C PHE A 331 -6.91 -0.21 10.60
N ASN A 332 -5.70 -0.02 10.07
CA ASN A 332 -4.53 0.33 10.86
C ASN A 332 -4.61 1.75 11.44
N ASN A 333 -5.11 2.71 10.67
CA ASN A 333 -5.30 4.09 11.13
C ASN A 333 -6.32 4.14 12.28
N LEU A 334 -7.43 3.42 12.17
CA LEU A 334 -8.41 3.28 13.26
C LEU A 334 -7.82 2.62 14.52
N LYS A 335 -6.96 1.59 14.38
CA LYS A 335 -6.23 1.03 15.53
C LYS A 335 -5.29 2.04 16.19
N GLN A 336 -4.62 2.89 15.41
CA GLN A 336 -3.75 3.94 15.94
C GLN A 336 -4.55 5.06 16.64
N ILE A 337 -5.72 5.43 16.09
CA ILE A 337 -6.65 6.39 16.73
C ILE A 337 -7.18 5.83 18.05
N GLY A 338 -7.64 4.58 18.08
CA GLY A 338 -8.10 3.91 19.31
C GLY A 338 -7.00 3.84 20.36
N LEU A 339 -5.79 3.39 19.99
CA LEU A 339 -4.64 3.35 20.90
C LEU A 339 -4.31 4.74 21.47
N ALA A 340 -4.35 5.79 20.66
CA ALA A 340 -4.12 7.15 21.11
C ALA A 340 -5.22 7.66 22.05
N MET A 341 -6.48 7.27 21.82
CA MET A 341 -7.60 7.54 22.74
C MET A 341 -7.44 6.80 24.08
N HIS A 342 -6.98 5.54 24.09
CA HIS A 342 -6.65 4.83 25.32
C HIS A 342 -5.48 5.47 26.07
N ASN A 343 -4.38 5.82 25.40
CA ASN A 343 -3.26 6.51 26.04
C ASN A 343 -3.66 7.88 26.63
N TYR A 344 -4.56 8.61 25.95
CA TYR A 344 -5.17 9.83 26.47
C TYR A 344 -5.99 9.53 27.75
N HIS A 345 -6.83 8.49 27.72
CA HIS A 345 -7.60 8.04 28.88
C HIS A 345 -6.72 7.65 30.07
N ASP A 346 -5.65 6.90 29.84
CA ASP A 346 -4.77 6.43 30.91
C ASP A 346 -3.97 7.59 31.56
N THR A 347 -3.78 8.68 30.81
CA THR A 347 -3.11 9.91 31.31
C THR A 347 -4.09 10.87 32.00
N LEU A 348 -5.33 10.96 31.52
CA LEU A 348 -6.28 12.04 31.88
C LEU A 348 -7.61 11.53 32.48
N GLY A 349 -7.71 10.23 32.76
CA GLY A 349 -8.84 9.58 33.44
C GLY A 349 -10.15 9.52 32.64
N SER A 350 -10.15 9.91 31.37
CA SER A 350 -11.30 9.91 30.46
C SER A 350 -10.84 9.93 29.00
N LEU A 351 -11.61 9.35 28.08
CA LEU A 351 -11.43 9.55 26.64
C LEU A 351 -11.58 11.05 26.31
N PRO A 352 -11.03 11.55 25.18
CA PRO A 352 -11.15 12.97 24.86
C PRO A 352 -12.63 13.40 24.70
N PRO A 353 -13.02 14.60 25.15
CA PRO A 353 -14.32 15.19 24.77
C PRO A 353 -14.36 15.40 23.26
N ALA A 354 -15.55 15.39 22.64
CA ALA A 354 -15.66 15.56 21.19
C ALA A 354 -15.09 16.91 20.70
N ALA A 355 -15.17 17.94 21.56
CA ALA A 355 -14.62 19.25 21.30
C ALA A 355 -13.86 19.82 22.51
N VAL A 356 -12.82 20.61 22.24
CA VAL A 356 -12.36 21.68 23.14
C VAL A 356 -13.37 22.81 23.02
N VAL A 357 -13.84 23.34 24.16
CA VAL A 357 -14.82 24.42 24.21
C VAL A 357 -14.28 25.66 24.91
N ASP A 358 -14.82 26.83 24.57
CA ASP A 358 -14.57 28.06 25.33
C ASP A 358 -15.40 28.13 26.63
N ARG A 359 -15.22 29.22 27.40
CA ARG A 359 -15.97 29.45 28.65
C ARG A 359 -17.49 29.56 28.48
N ALA A 360 -17.98 29.79 27.26
CA ALA A 360 -19.40 29.82 26.92
C ALA A 360 -19.90 28.48 26.34
N GLY A 361 -19.07 27.43 26.36
CA GLY A 361 -19.40 26.11 25.83
C GLY A 361 -19.36 26.03 24.30
N ARG A 362 -18.84 27.03 23.59
CA ARG A 362 -18.75 27.02 22.13
C ARG A 362 -17.60 26.12 21.68
N PRO A 363 -17.83 25.16 20.76
CA PRO A 363 -16.79 24.25 20.31
C PRO A 363 -15.77 24.96 19.43
N LEU A 364 -14.49 24.83 19.80
CA LEU A 364 -13.34 25.47 19.18
C LEU A 364 -12.55 24.50 18.30
N LEU A 365 -12.13 23.36 18.86
CA LEU A 365 -11.25 22.38 18.22
C LEU A 365 -11.73 20.94 18.43
N SER A 366 -11.50 20.11 17.43
CA SER A 366 -11.75 18.67 17.39
C SER A 366 -10.95 17.87 18.43
N TRP A 367 -11.53 16.78 18.94
CA TRP A 367 -10.85 15.74 19.72
C TRP A 367 -9.56 15.22 19.06
N ARG A 368 -9.47 15.29 17.72
CA ARG A 368 -8.30 14.87 16.93
C ARG A 368 -7.06 15.71 17.25
N VAL A 369 -7.25 16.97 17.68
CA VAL A 369 -6.17 17.83 18.15
C VAL A 369 -5.69 17.37 19.54
N LEU A 370 -6.60 16.99 20.43
CA LEU A 370 -6.28 16.54 21.78
C LEU A 370 -5.44 15.25 21.82
N ILE A 371 -5.60 14.36 20.83
CA ILE A 371 -4.82 13.11 20.77
C ILE A 371 -3.46 13.25 20.05
N LEU A 372 -3.10 14.44 19.52
CA LEU A 372 -1.82 14.65 18.81
C LEU A 372 -0.57 14.22 19.60
N PRO A 373 -0.43 14.48 20.92
CA PRO A 373 0.68 13.96 21.72
C PRO A 373 0.84 12.44 21.63
N TYR A 374 -0.29 11.72 21.66
CA TYR A 374 -0.37 10.26 21.74
C TYR A 374 -0.22 9.56 20.39
N ILE A 375 -0.02 10.32 19.31
CA ILE A 375 0.39 9.84 17.98
C ILE A 375 1.73 10.45 17.53
N GLU A 376 2.62 10.80 18.47
CA GLU A 376 3.96 11.37 18.21
C GLU A 376 3.96 12.78 17.58
N HIS A 377 2.85 13.54 17.67
CA HIS A 377 2.70 14.86 17.06
C HIS A 377 2.71 16.01 18.10
N GLN A 378 3.45 15.87 19.20
CA GLN A 378 3.58 16.89 20.25
C GLN A 378 4.01 18.27 19.72
N GLN A 379 4.95 18.32 18.78
CA GLN A 379 5.40 19.59 18.18
C GLN A 379 4.28 20.30 17.40
N LEU A 380 3.34 19.55 16.81
CA LEU A 380 2.18 20.11 16.12
C LEU A 380 1.11 20.55 17.13
N TYR A 381 0.87 19.75 18.18
CA TYR A 381 -0.03 20.12 19.29
C TYR A 381 0.35 21.48 19.89
N ASN A 382 1.63 21.70 20.18
CA ASN A 382 2.15 22.94 20.75
C ASN A 382 1.98 24.18 19.84
N GLN A 383 1.60 24.02 18.57
CA GLN A 383 1.31 25.15 17.65
C GLN A 383 -0.16 25.59 17.71
N PHE A 384 -1.07 24.74 18.22
CA PHE A 384 -2.49 25.08 18.33
C PHE A 384 -2.74 26.02 19.51
N LYS A 385 -3.63 27.01 19.29
CA LYS A 385 -4.25 27.78 20.36
C LYS A 385 -5.56 27.12 20.75
N LEU A 386 -5.61 26.54 21.94
CA LEU A 386 -6.78 25.79 22.43
C LEU A 386 -7.97 26.70 22.79
N ASP A 387 -7.74 28.00 22.93
CA ASP A 387 -8.72 29.06 23.16
C ASP A 387 -9.17 29.77 21.86
N GLU A 388 -8.68 29.34 20.70
CA GLU A 388 -9.03 29.87 19.38
C GLU A 388 -9.79 28.80 18.58
N ALA A 389 -10.79 29.19 17.78
CA ALA A 389 -11.53 28.26 16.92
C ALA A 389 -10.62 27.66 15.82
N TRP A 390 -10.98 26.48 15.32
CA TRP A 390 -10.27 25.73 14.27
C TRP A 390 -9.99 26.54 12.98
N ASP A 391 -10.88 27.47 12.64
CA ASP A 391 -10.81 28.37 11.48
C ASP A 391 -10.28 29.77 11.82
N GLY A 392 -9.83 29.98 13.07
CA GLY A 392 -9.17 31.19 13.54
C GLY A 392 -7.83 31.48 12.84
N PRO A 393 -7.31 32.73 12.98
CA PRO A 393 -6.14 33.21 12.23
C PRO A 393 -4.83 32.50 12.56
N THR A 394 -4.75 31.78 13.69
CA THR A 394 -3.63 30.92 14.08
C THR A 394 -3.91 29.49 13.62
N ASN A 395 -5.03 28.90 14.05
CA ASN A 395 -5.30 27.47 13.89
C ASN A 395 -5.58 27.05 12.44
N LYS A 396 -6.19 27.93 11.63
CA LYS A 396 -6.44 27.67 10.20
C LYS A 396 -5.17 27.41 9.39
N LYS A 397 -4.03 27.93 9.84
CA LYS A 397 -2.69 27.73 9.23
C LYS A 397 -2.08 26.35 9.53
N LEU A 398 -2.74 25.53 10.34
CA LEU A 398 -2.30 24.19 10.71
C LEU A 398 -3.13 23.08 10.04
N LEU A 399 -4.18 23.45 9.30
CA LEU A 399 -5.05 22.50 8.57
C LEU A 399 -4.28 21.63 7.58
N ASP A 400 -3.28 22.18 6.89
CA ASP A 400 -2.46 21.45 5.91
C ASP A 400 -1.35 20.58 6.54
N LYS A 401 -1.15 20.68 7.86
CA LYS A 401 -0.24 19.83 8.65
C LYS A 401 -0.93 18.57 9.19
N MET A 402 -1.99 18.08 8.52
CA MET A 402 -2.78 16.94 8.99
C MET A 402 -1.91 15.68 9.15
N PRO A 403 -1.85 15.07 10.36
CA PRO A 403 -1.19 13.79 10.58
C PRO A 403 -1.69 12.70 9.63
N ARG A 404 -0.79 11.85 9.10
CA ARG A 404 -1.16 10.83 8.10
C ARG A 404 -2.25 9.85 8.59
N VAL A 405 -2.28 9.57 9.89
CA VAL A 405 -3.28 8.68 10.51
C VAL A 405 -4.72 9.17 10.32
N PHE A 406 -4.96 10.48 10.16
CA PHE A 406 -6.31 11.03 9.97
C PHE A 406 -6.78 11.03 8.51
N ALA A 407 -5.89 10.78 7.53
CA ALA A 407 -6.34 10.61 6.14
C ALA A 407 -6.74 9.16 5.84
N LEU A 408 -7.53 9.01 4.78
CA LEU A 408 -7.66 7.74 4.10
C LEU A 408 -6.59 7.57 3.00
N PRO A 409 -6.22 6.32 2.64
CA PRO A 409 -5.01 6.02 1.85
C PRO A 409 -4.87 6.71 0.50
N GLN A 410 -5.99 7.05 -0.15
CA GLN A 410 -5.97 7.70 -1.48
C GLN A 410 -5.93 9.24 -1.41
N GLN A 411 -6.15 9.82 -0.23
CA GLN A 411 -6.33 11.26 -0.05
C GLN A 411 -5.00 12.03 -0.21
N PHE A 412 -3.90 11.49 0.32
CA PHE A 412 -2.55 12.01 0.08
C PHE A 412 -1.96 11.60 -1.28
N ALA A 413 -2.49 10.55 -1.92
CA ALA A 413 -2.02 10.12 -3.25
C ALA A 413 -2.53 11.01 -4.40
N THR A 414 -3.59 11.78 -4.15
CA THR A 414 -4.26 12.64 -5.15
C THR A 414 -4.17 14.13 -4.85
N LYS A 415 -3.98 14.53 -3.57
CA LYS A 415 -3.81 15.93 -3.17
C LYS A 415 -2.63 16.06 -2.21
N ALA A 416 -1.64 16.87 -2.57
CA ALA A 416 -0.48 17.20 -1.73
C ALA A 416 -0.80 18.02 -0.46
N LYS A 417 -2.09 18.30 -0.21
CA LYS A 417 -2.62 19.08 0.93
C LYS A 417 -3.99 18.50 1.34
N ALA A 418 -4.00 17.33 1.95
CA ALA A 418 -5.22 16.79 2.56
C ALA A 418 -5.48 17.51 3.89
N THR A 419 -6.60 18.24 4.00
CA THR A 419 -7.00 19.01 5.18
C THR A 419 -8.24 18.42 5.88
N GLU A 420 -8.79 17.34 5.34
CA GLU A 420 -10.08 16.78 5.73
C GLU A 420 -9.94 15.32 6.14
N THR A 421 -10.86 14.81 6.95
CA THR A 421 -10.89 13.43 7.44
C THR A 421 -12.28 12.83 7.34
N HIS A 422 -12.32 11.52 7.06
CA HIS A 422 -13.52 10.70 7.18
C HIS A 422 -13.61 9.98 8.54
N TYR A 423 -12.57 9.97 9.37
CA TYR A 423 -12.65 9.33 10.69
C TYR A 423 -13.39 10.24 11.64
N GLN A 424 -14.66 9.92 11.92
CA GLN A 424 -15.56 10.70 12.77
C GLN A 424 -16.17 9.85 13.88
N ALA A 425 -16.33 10.46 15.04
CA ALA A 425 -17.11 9.92 16.15
C ALA A 425 -18.60 10.14 15.89
N PHE A 426 -19.44 9.42 16.63
CA PHE A 426 -20.83 9.81 16.83
C PHE A 426 -20.99 10.61 18.13
N VAL A 427 -21.74 11.71 18.09
CA VAL A 427 -21.83 12.68 19.20
C VAL A 427 -23.29 13.00 19.54
N GLY A 428 -23.60 13.03 20.84
CA GLY A 428 -24.91 13.42 21.38
C GLY A 428 -25.85 12.25 21.68
N LYS A 429 -27.00 12.54 22.31
CA LYS A 429 -28.12 11.60 22.59
C LYS A 429 -27.73 10.18 23.06
N GLY A 430 -26.73 10.07 23.96
CA GLY A 430 -26.31 8.78 24.54
C GLY A 430 -25.24 8.02 23.76
N ALA A 431 -24.75 8.57 22.64
CA ALA A 431 -23.58 8.06 21.94
C ALA A 431 -22.34 8.00 22.85
N ALA A 432 -21.30 7.27 22.42
CA ALA A 432 -20.00 7.24 23.09
C ALA A 432 -19.51 8.64 23.51
N PHE A 433 -19.47 9.61 22.58
CA PHE A 433 -18.92 10.94 22.83
C PHE A 433 -19.98 12.01 23.14
N ASP A 434 -19.61 12.93 24.02
CA ASP A 434 -20.31 14.18 24.32
C ASP A 434 -19.45 15.39 23.93
N VAL A 435 -20.09 16.53 23.64
CA VAL A 435 -19.40 17.79 23.28
C VAL A 435 -18.58 18.34 24.44
N LEU A 436 -19.12 18.29 25.66
CA LEU A 436 -18.57 19.01 26.82
C LEU A 436 -17.70 18.12 27.74
N LYS A 437 -17.89 16.79 27.71
CA LYS A 437 -17.24 15.89 28.65
C LYS A 437 -16.71 14.63 27.96
N GLY A 438 -15.44 14.33 28.23
CA GLY A 438 -14.82 13.06 27.91
C GLY A 438 -15.48 11.90 28.66
N PRO A 439 -15.98 10.86 27.99
CA PRO A 439 -16.52 9.68 28.66
C PRO A 439 -15.38 8.86 29.27
N ARG A 440 -15.59 8.26 30.45
CA ARG A 440 -14.65 7.31 31.03
C ARG A 440 -15.00 5.90 30.55
N LEU A 441 -14.06 4.97 30.48
CA LEU A 441 -14.38 3.60 30.03
C LEU A 441 -15.40 2.89 30.96
N ILE A 442 -15.48 3.27 32.24
CA ILE A 442 -16.52 2.80 33.18
C ILE A 442 -17.93 3.34 32.88
N ASP A 443 -18.05 4.39 32.06
CA ASP A 443 -19.34 4.96 31.64
C ASP A 443 -19.95 4.19 30.44
N PHE A 444 -19.29 3.11 29.98
CA PHE A 444 -19.73 2.20 28.90
C PHE A 444 -20.37 0.94 29.49
N THR A 445 -21.59 1.05 30.02
CA THR A 445 -22.28 -0.06 30.70
C THR A 445 -22.66 -1.20 29.79
N ASP A 446 -22.77 -0.96 28.49
CA ASP A 446 -23.08 -1.99 27.47
C ASP A 446 -21.83 -2.82 27.09
N GLY A 447 -20.67 -2.46 27.65
CA GLY A 447 -19.38 -3.09 27.42
C GLY A 447 -18.57 -2.34 26.36
N THR A 448 -17.30 -2.08 26.66
CA THR A 448 -16.38 -1.38 25.74
C THR A 448 -16.23 -2.11 24.39
N SER A 449 -16.33 -3.44 24.36
CA SER A 449 -16.32 -4.26 23.13
C SER A 449 -17.58 -4.18 22.26
N ASN A 450 -18.63 -3.50 22.73
CA ASN A 450 -19.90 -3.34 22.03
C ASN A 450 -20.17 -1.89 21.58
N THR A 451 -19.39 -0.90 22.03
CA THR A 451 -19.61 0.51 21.68
C THR A 451 -18.57 1.03 20.69
N LEU A 452 -19.05 1.70 19.64
CA LEU A 452 -18.30 2.38 18.60
C LEU A 452 -17.74 3.70 19.10
N LEU A 453 -16.43 3.92 18.93
CA LEU A 453 -15.79 5.21 19.20
C LEU A 453 -15.69 6.09 17.96
N VAL A 454 -15.04 5.60 16.90
CA VAL A 454 -14.78 6.36 15.66
C VAL A 454 -15.00 5.46 14.45
N ALA A 455 -15.69 5.96 13.42
CA ALA A 455 -15.95 5.23 12.19
C ALA A 455 -15.60 6.04 10.93
N THR A 456 -15.52 5.37 9.78
CA THR A 456 -15.39 6.01 8.47
C THR A 456 -16.73 6.58 8.01
N ALA A 457 -16.87 7.90 8.08
CA ALA A 457 -18.04 8.64 7.62
C ALA A 457 -18.12 8.76 6.09
N ALA A 458 -19.33 8.94 5.56
CA ALA A 458 -19.59 9.16 4.14
C ALA A 458 -19.07 10.54 3.66
N THR A 459 -19.25 11.59 4.47
CA THR A 459 -18.86 12.97 4.15
C THR A 459 -17.63 13.36 4.97
N PRO A 460 -16.55 13.91 4.37
CA PRO A 460 -15.38 14.35 5.11
C PRO A 460 -15.60 15.72 5.79
N VAL A 461 -14.80 15.99 6.82
CA VAL A 461 -14.77 17.27 7.57
C VAL A 461 -13.33 17.77 7.73
N PRO A 462 -13.05 19.08 7.86
CA PRO A 462 -11.71 19.56 8.19
C PRO A 462 -11.23 18.95 9.52
N TRP A 463 -10.03 18.36 9.58
CA TRP A 463 -9.66 17.49 10.72
C TRP A 463 -9.57 18.21 12.08
N THR A 464 -9.33 19.52 12.08
CA THR A 464 -9.30 20.36 13.29
C THR A 464 -10.69 20.84 13.71
N LYS A 465 -11.69 20.77 12.82
CA LYS A 465 -13.05 21.23 13.07
C LYS A 465 -13.79 20.25 14.01
N PRO A 466 -14.39 20.72 15.12
CA PRO A 466 -15.25 19.90 15.99
C PRO A 466 -16.63 19.67 15.33
N ASP A 467 -16.63 18.93 14.23
CA ASP A 467 -17.81 18.58 13.44
C ASP A 467 -17.73 17.07 13.17
N ASP A 468 -18.55 16.34 13.91
CA ASP A 468 -18.59 14.88 13.96
C ASP A 468 -20.05 14.42 13.74
N MET A 469 -20.27 13.12 13.56
CA MET A 469 -21.60 12.62 13.16
C MET A 469 -22.61 12.79 14.30
N ALA A 470 -23.50 13.78 14.17
CA ALA A 470 -24.60 13.95 15.13
C ALA A 470 -25.47 12.68 15.20
N PHE A 471 -25.60 12.12 16.40
CA PHE A 471 -26.38 10.90 16.64
C PHE A 471 -27.84 11.23 16.94
N ASP A 472 -28.75 10.47 16.31
CA ASP A 472 -30.16 10.44 16.69
C ASP A 472 -30.69 9.00 16.68
N PRO A 473 -30.97 8.37 17.85
CA PRO A 473 -31.41 6.98 17.92
C PRO A 473 -32.77 6.72 17.26
N ALA A 474 -33.55 7.77 16.98
CA ALA A 474 -34.82 7.65 16.25
C ALA A 474 -34.67 7.64 14.72
N ALA A 475 -33.51 8.07 14.19
CA ALA A 475 -33.26 8.21 12.76
C ALA A 475 -32.28 7.15 12.24
N ASP A 476 -32.27 6.95 10.92
CA ASP A 476 -31.37 6.00 10.28
C ASP A 476 -29.96 6.60 10.13
N MET A 477 -29.01 6.06 10.90
CA MET A 477 -27.61 6.49 10.90
C MET A 477 -26.76 5.82 9.81
N THR A 478 -27.28 4.82 9.08
CA THR A 478 -26.48 4.05 8.10
C THR A 478 -25.90 4.94 7.00
N ALA A 479 -26.66 5.94 6.54
CA ALA A 479 -26.23 6.91 5.54
C ALA A 479 -25.10 7.86 6.01
N LYS A 480 -24.80 7.91 7.32
CA LYS A 480 -23.63 8.64 7.85
C LYS A 480 -22.32 7.86 7.66
N LEU A 481 -22.39 6.53 7.60
CA LEU A 481 -21.24 5.65 7.38
C LEU A 481 -20.87 5.55 5.89
N GLY A 482 -19.58 5.47 5.57
CA GLY A 482 -19.16 5.33 4.17
C GLY A 482 -17.65 5.34 3.90
N TYR A 483 -17.30 6.05 2.83
CA TYR A 483 -16.06 5.93 2.04
C TYR A 483 -15.94 4.65 1.18
N PHE A 484 -15.92 3.45 1.77
CA PHE A 484 -15.87 2.22 0.96
C PHE A 484 -17.25 1.89 0.36
N PRO A 485 -17.35 1.12 -0.74
CA PRO A 485 -18.64 0.86 -1.41
C PRO A 485 -19.63 0.08 -0.55
N ASP A 486 -19.14 -0.94 0.16
CA ASP A 486 -19.86 -2.04 0.81
C ASP A 486 -19.81 -2.00 2.35
N VAL A 487 -18.73 -1.48 2.92
CA VAL A 487 -18.49 -1.43 4.37
C VAL A 487 -18.13 -0.02 4.86
N ALA A 488 -18.20 0.17 6.17
CA ALA A 488 -17.47 1.20 6.90
C ALA A 488 -16.59 0.53 7.97
N HIS A 489 -15.44 1.11 8.30
CA HIS A 489 -14.62 0.61 9.40
C HIS A 489 -14.88 1.43 10.65
N ALA A 490 -14.93 0.77 11.80
CA ALA A 490 -15.16 1.36 13.10
C ALA A 490 -14.16 0.83 14.13
N VAL A 491 -13.55 1.71 14.91
CA VAL A 491 -12.86 1.35 16.15
C VAL A 491 -13.85 1.34 17.30
N ILE A 492 -13.74 0.30 18.11
CA ILE A 492 -14.62 -0.03 19.23
C ILE A 492 -13.95 0.42 20.54
N GLY A 493 -14.70 0.54 21.63
CA GLY A 493 -14.24 1.02 22.94
C GLY A 493 -13.16 0.18 23.62
N ASP A 494 -12.89 -1.02 23.12
CA ASP A 494 -11.79 -1.92 23.53
C ASP A 494 -10.54 -1.80 22.64
N GLY A 495 -10.55 -0.87 21.68
CA GLY A 495 -9.46 -0.67 20.71
C GLY A 495 -9.44 -1.69 19.55
N SER A 496 -10.37 -2.65 19.52
CA SER A 496 -10.60 -3.50 18.36
C SER A 496 -11.17 -2.68 17.19
N VAL A 497 -11.02 -3.17 15.96
CA VAL A 497 -11.60 -2.54 14.78
C VAL A 497 -12.47 -3.57 14.06
N ARG A 498 -13.70 -3.19 13.73
CA ARG A 498 -14.68 -4.01 13.03
C ARG A 498 -15.03 -3.38 11.68
N ALA A 499 -15.45 -4.20 10.73
CA ALA A 499 -16.04 -3.75 9.47
C ALA A 499 -17.55 -3.87 9.59
N LEU A 500 -18.25 -2.74 9.57
CA LEU A 500 -19.71 -2.66 9.59
C LEU A 500 -20.19 -2.73 8.15
N ARG A 501 -21.14 -3.62 7.84
CA ARG A 501 -21.81 -3.62 6.53
C ARG A 501 -22.62 -2.33 6.38
N LYS A 502 -22.67 -1.75 5.18
CA LYS A 502 -23.63 -0.64 4.92
C LYS A 502 -25.10 -1.07 5.03
N THR A 503 -25.36 -2.35 4.97
CA THR A 503 -26.69 -2.97 5.16
C THR A 503 -26.94 -3.41 6.61
N ILE A 504 -26.15 -2.94 7.58
CA ILE A 504 -26.40 -3.18 9.00
C ILE A 504 -27.79 -2.68 9.40
N ASP A 505 -28.50 -3.40 10.28
CA ASP A 505 -29.80 -2.93 10.75
C ASP A 505 -29.64 -1.63 11.55
N ARG A 506 -30.56 -0.69 11.35
CA ARG A 506 -30.51 0.63 11.99
C ARG A 506 -30.57 0.57 13.53
N ARG A 507 -31.21 -0.44 14.12
CA ARG A 507 -31.25 -0.63 15.58
C ARG A 507 -29.94 -1.18 16.09
N THR A 508 -29.34 -2.15 15.39
CA THR A 508 -27.99 -2.63 15.70
C THR A 508 -26.98 -1.50 15.61
N LEU A 509 -27.03 -0.67 14.57
CA LEU A 509 -26.15 0.50 14.47
C LEU A 509 -26.40 1.52 15.58
N ALA A 510 -27.65 1.78 15.97
CA ALA A 510 -27.96 2.66 17.10
C ALA A 510 -27.38 2.10 18.42
N ALA A 511 -27.57 0.81 18.68
CA ALA A 511 -27.03 0.10 19.85
C ALA A 511 -25.49 0.12 19.88
N LEU A 512 -24.83 -0.06 18.73
CA LEU A 512 -23.37 0.09 18.63
C LEU A 512 -22.90 1.51 18.91
N ILE A 513 -23.72 2.54 18.66
CA ILE A 513 -23.32 3.94 18.89
C ILE A 513 -23.51 4.32 20.37
N THR A 514 -24.54 3.79 21.03
CA THR A 514 -24.82 4.04 22.45
C THR A 514 -23.81 3.37 23.37
N ARG A 515 -23.50 4.04 24.49
CA ARG A 515 -22.61 3.52 25.54
C ARG A 515 -23.35 2.90 26.74
N SER A 516 -24.65 3.18 26.86
CA SER A 516 -25.47 2.82 28.02
C SER A 516 -26.97 2.69 27.69
N GLY A 517 -27.30 2.08 26.55
CA GLY A 517 -28.68 1.77 26.15
C GLY A 517 -29.20 0.42 26.66
N GLY A 518 -28.29 -0.50 27.02
CA GLY A 518 -28.61 -1.83 27.56
C GLY A 518 -28.96 -2.89 26.52
N GLU A 519 -28.72 -2.63 25.23
CA GLU A 519 -28.99 -3.58 24.16
C GLU A 519 -27.96 -4.73 24.10
N VAL A 520 -28.40 -5.91 23.67
CA VAL A 520 -27.54 -7.08 23.44
C VAL A 520 -27.21 -7.19 21.95
N ILE A 521 -25.91 -7.27 21.63
CA ILE A 521 -25.38 -7.34 20.26
C ILE A 521 -24.63 -8.66 20.10
N ASN A 522 -24.85 -9.38 19.00
CA ASN A 522 -24.16 -10.64 18.69
C ASN A 522 -23.08 -10.41 17.62
N ASP A 523 -22.04 -11.24 17.60
CA ASP A 523 -20.97 -11.16 16.58
C ASP A 523 -21.45 -11.36 15.12
N ASN A 524 -22.68 -11.88 14.91
CA ASN A 524 -23.29 -12.01 13.59
C ASN A 524 -23.97 -10.72 13.09
N ASP A 525 -24.13 -9.70 13.93
CA ASP A 525 -24.93 -8.51 13.64
C ASP A 525 -24.11 -7.38 12.93
N PHE A 526 -22.84 -7.65 12.58
CA PHE A 526 -21.86 -6.70 12.00
C PHE A 526 -21.75 -6.74 10.47
#